data_AF-A0A2N5A3Y8-F1
#
_entry.id   AF-A0A2N5A3Y8-F1
#
_cell.length_a   1.000
_cell.length_b   1.000
_cell.length_c   1.000
_cell.angle_alpha   90.00
_cell.angle_beta   90.00
_cell.angle_gamma   90.00
#
_symmetry.space_group_name_H-M   'P 1'
#
loop_
_entity.id
_entity.type
_entity.pdbx_description
1 polymer ?
#
loop_
_entity_poly.entity_id
_entity_poly.type
_entity_poly.pdbx_seq_one_letter_code
_entity_poly.pdbx_strand_id
1 'polypeptide(L)' 'AKACYHLGNRHVPLQIMPGELRYHHDHVLDDMLRQFGLTVTFGQLPFEPEAGAYASESHGHHHAHHAHHAHSH' A
#
# COMPACT_ATOMS: atom_id res chain seq x y z
N ALA A 1 10.03 -0.92 14.11
CA ALA A 1 8.74 -0.18 14.00
C ALA A 1 8.66 0.74 12.77
N LYS A 2 9.69 1.54 12.43
CA LYS A 2 9.64 2.48 11.29
C LYS A 2 9.36 1.79 9.93
N ALA A 3 9.99 0.66 9.66
CA ALA A 3 9.81 -0.09 8.41
C ALA A 3 8.34 -0.50 8.12
N CYS A 4 7.62 -1.05 9.11
CA CYS A 4 6.22 -1.45 8.95
C CYS A 4 5.32 -0.25 8.60
N TYR A 5 5.59 0.90 9.24
CA TYR A 5 4.85 2.14 8.99
C TYR A 5 5.08 2.65 7.56
N HIS A 6 6.33 2.61 7.08
CA HIS A 6 6.65 3.00 5.70
C HIS A 6 6.08 2.05 4.66
N LEU A 7 5.98 0.75 4.95
CA LEU A 7 5.32 -0.22 4.08
C LEU A 7 3.80 0.05 3.99
N GLY A 8 3.15 0.31 5.13
CA GLY A 8 1.73 0.66 5.17
C GLY A 8 1.37 1.93 4.38
N ASN A 9 2.21 2.97 4.46
CA ASN A 9 2.01 4.21 3.72
C ASN A 9 2.10 4.06 2.19
N ARG A 10 2.62 2.94 1.68
CA ARG A 10 2.74 2.69 0.23
C ARG A 10 1.54 1.93 -0.34
N HIS A 11 0.51 1.66 0.47
CA HIS A 11 -0.67 0.89 0.05
C HIS A 11 -0.30 -0.48 -0.55
N VAL A 12 0.76 -1.10 -0.05
CA VAL A 12 1.19 -2.42 -0.53
C VAL A 12 0.51 -3.49 0.33
N PRO A 13 -0.04 -4.55 -0.28
CA PRO A 13 -0.52 -5.70 0.49
C PRO A 13 0.63 -6.29 1.31
N LEU A 14 0.43 -6.33 2.63
CA LEU A 14 1.40 -6.77 3.61
C LEU A 14 0.74 -7.70 4.62
N GLN A 15 1.44 -8.78 4.96
CA GLN A 15 1.04 -9.76 5.97
C GLN A 15 1.98 -9.59 7.16
N ILE A 16 1.40 -9.21 8.30
CA ILE A 16 2.13 -8.97 9.55
C ILE A 16 1.98 -10.20 10.43
N MET A 17 3.10 -10.81 10.80
CA MET A 17 3.13 -11.92 11.76
C MET A 17 4.02 -11.52 12.95
N PRO A 18 3.86 -12.16 14.11
CA PRO A 18 4.73 -11.93 15.25
C PRO A 18 6.18 -12.34 14.92
N GLY A 19 7.03 -11.36 14.62
CA GLY A 19 8.44 -11.53 14.29
C GLY A 19 8.78 -11.60 12.80
N GLU A 20 7.79 -11.60 11.89
CA GLU A 20 8.00 -11.71 10.45
C GLU A 20 7.05 -10.78 9.67
N LEU A 21 7.52 -10.26 8.54
CA LEU A 21 6.74 -9.45 7.61
C LEU A 21 6.84 -10.06 6.23
N ARG A 22 5.70 -10.28 5.57
CA ARG A 22 5.64 -10.72 4.18
C ARG A 22 4.96 -9.67 3.32
N TYR A 23 5.50 -9.48 2.14
CA TYR A 23 4.99 -8.55 1.12
C TYR A 23 5.40 -9.11 -0.25
N HIS A 24 4.77 -8.63 -1.32
CA HIS A 24 5.17 -9.01 -2.67
C HIS A 24 6.59 -8.52 -2.97
N HIS A 25 7.38 -9.36 -3.63
CA HIS A 25 8.75 -9.03 -3.99
C HIS A 25 8.81 -7.72 -4.80
N ASP A 26 9.47 -6.72 -4.25
CA ASP A 26 9.61 -5.39 -4.83
C ASP A 26 11.01 -4.85 -4.48
N HIS A 27 11.81 -4.65 -5.52
CA HIS A 27 13.20 -4.22 -5.39
C HIS A 27 13.36 -2.86 -4.67
N VAL A 28 12.36 -1.97 -4.74
CA VAL A 28 12.38 -0.67 -4.06
C VAL A 28 12.12 -0.85 -2.56
N LEU A 29 11.20 -1.73 -2.20
CA LEU A 29 10.95 -2.09 -0.80
C LEU A 29 12.14 -2.83 -0.20
N ASP A 30 12.74 -3.75 -0.97
CA ASP A 30 13.94 -4.49 -0.55
C ASP A 30 15.08 -3.53 -0.22
N ASP A 31 15.36 -2.56 -1.09
CA ASP A 31 16.41 -1.57 -0.88
C ASP A 31 16.10 -0.67 0.33
N MET A 32 14.86 -0.22 0.47
CA MET A 32 14.41 0.55 1.62
C MET A 32 14.61 -0.23 2.94
N LEU A 33 14.25 -1.50 2.99
CA LEU A 33 14.40 -2.33 4.18
C LEU A 33 15.88 -2.61 4.50
N ARG A 34 16.71 -2.78 3.47
CA ARG A 34 18.17 -2.87 3.62
C ARG A 34 18.78 -1.59 4.19
N GLN A 35 18.31 -0.41 3.76
CA GLN A 35 18.72 0.87 4.33
C GLN A 35 18.33 1.00 5.82
N PHE A 36 17.26 0.34 6.26
CA PHE A 36 16.90 0.23 7.68
C PHE A 36 17.71 -0.82 8.45
N GLY A 37 18.65 -1.52 7.81
CA GLY A 37 19.46 -2.57 8.43
C GLY A 37 18.71 -3.89 8.65
N LEU A 38 17.59 -4.11 7.94
CA LEU A 38 16.82 -5.34 8.02
C LEU A 38 17.34 -6.38 7.03
N THR A 39 17.25 -7.65 7.43
CA THR A 39 17.56 -8.77 6.52
C THR A 39 16.33 -9.09 5.69
N VAL A 40 16.47 -9.01 4.37
CA VAL A 40 15.40 -9.31 3.41
C VAL A 40 15.71 -10.64 2.73
N THR A 41 14.74 -11.56 2.75
CA THR A 41 14.84 -12.86 2.09
C THR A 41 13.65 -13.06 1.16
N PHE A 42 13.83 -13.88 0.13
CA PHE A 42 12.83 -14.15 -0.89
C PHE A 42 12.48 -15.64 -0.86
N GLY A 43 11.21 -15.95 -0.99
CA GLY A 43 10.73 -17.33 -1.05
C GLY A 43 9.32 -17.39 -1.61
N GLN A 44 8.96 -18.53 -2.21
CA GLN A 44 7.58 -18.81 -2.58
C GLN A 44 6.88 -19.39 -1.36
N LEU A 45 6.09 -18.54 -0.70
CA LEU A 45 5.32 -18.89 0.49
C LEU A 45 3.84 -18.54 0.26
N PRO A 46 2.90 -19.25 0.89
CA PRO A 46 1.52 -18.82 0.93
C PRO A 46 1.45 -17.41 1.54
N PHE A 47 0.74 -16.53 0.83
CA PHE A 47 0.61 -15.12 1.16
C PHE A 47 -0.88 -14.82 1.39
N GLU A 48 -1.20 -14.49 2.64
CA GLU A 48 -2.54 -14.15 3.09
C GLU A 48 -2.50 -12.71 3.63
N PRO A 49 -2.64 -11.69 2.77
CA PRO A 49 -2.61 -10.31 3.21
C PRO A 49 -3.85 -9.99 4.07
N GLU A 50 -3.66 -9.08 5.03
CA GLU A 50 -4.74 -8.61 5.92
C GLU A 50 -5.91 -8.04 5.09
N ALA A 51 -7.15 -8.25 5.56
CA ALA A 51 -8.38 -7.93 4.82
C ALA A 51 -8.52 -6.44 4.35
N GLY A 52 -7.68 -5.53 4.83
CA GLY A 52 -7.62 -4.13 4.39
C GLY A 52 -6.67 -3.84 3.21
N ALA A 53 -5.84 -4.81 2.81
CA ALA A 53 -4.82 -4.64 1.76
C ALA A 53 -5.38 -4.49 0.33
N TYR A 54 -6.63 -4.90 0.11
CA TYR A 54 -7.32 -4.83 -1.19
C TYR A 54 -8.36 -3.71 -1.29
N ALA A 55 -8.48 -2.88 -0.25
CA ALA A 55 -9.43 -1.76 -0.27
C ALA A 55 -8.83 -0.53 -0.97
N SER A 56 -8.64 -0.61 -2.30
CA SER A 56 -8.41 0.59 -3.10
C SER A 56 -8.90 0.46 -4.54
N GLU A 57 -10.12 -0.05 -4.73
CA GLU A 57 -10.83 0.19 -5.99
C GLU A 57 -12.35 0.22 -5.79
N SER A 58 -12.82 1.07 -4.87
CA SER A 58 -14.20 1.55 -4.86
C SER A 58 -14.21 3.04 -5.20
N HIS A 59 -14.07 3.31 -6.49
CA HIS A 59 -14.85 4.28 -7.28
C HIS A 59 -15.51 5.45 -6.51
N GLY A 60 -15.09 6.70 -6.79
CA GLY A 60 -15.91 7.87 -6.42
C GLY A 60 -15.32 9.28 -6.46
N HIS A 61 -14.26 9.57 -7.21
CA HIS A 61 -13.93 10.96 -7.54
C HIS A 61 -14.86 11.49 -8.64
N HIS A 62 -16.05 11.95 -8.26
CA HIS A 62 -16.85 12.84 -9.10
C HIS A 62 -16.37 14.29 -8.88
N HIS A 63 -15.21 14.63 -9.46
CA HIS A 63 -14.85 16.02 -9.70
C HIS A 63 -15.63 16.52 -10.93
N ALA A 64 -16.88 16.96 -10.72
CA ALA A 64 -17.58 17.78 -11.69
C ALA A 64 -17.28 19.26 -11.41
N HIS A 65 -16.11 19.72 -11.83
CA HIS A 65 -15.91 21.15 -12.08
C HIS A 65 -16.60 21.49 -13.40
N HIS A 66 -17.81 22.05 -13.33
CA HIS A 66 -18.33 22.89 -14.41
C HIS A 66 -18.96 24.14 -13.81
N ALA A 67 -18.15 25.19 -13.73
CA ALA A 67 -18.66 26.55 -13.63
C ALA A 67 -19.32 26.94 -14.97
N HIS A 68 -20.24 27.91 -14.89
CA HIS A 68 -20.80 28.76 -15.96
C HIS A 68 -22.23 28.44 -16.50
N HIS A 69 -23.03 29.52 -16.53
CA HIS A 69 -24.35 29.76 -17.16
C HIS A 69 -25.59 29.22 -16.41
N ALA A 70 -26.67 29.97 -16.14
CA ALA A 70 -27.10 31.31 -16.57
C ALA A 70 -28.25 31.83 -15.67
N HIS A 71 -28.42 33.15 -15.67
CA HIS A 71 -29.67 33.84 -15.31
C HIS A 71 -30.87 33.25 -16.04
N SER A 72 -32.01 33.10 -15.35
CA SER A 72 -33.36 33.56 -15.73
C SER A 72 -34.47 32.68 -15.12
N HIS A 73 -35.23 33.22 -14.15
CA HIS A 73 -36.58 33.77 -14.32
C HIS A 73 -37.12 34.17 -12.94
#